data_AF-A0A2M6ZKT8-F1
#
_entry.id   AF-A0A2M6ZKT8-F1
#
_cell.length_a   1.000
_cell.length_b   1.000
_cell.length_c   1.000
_cell.angle_alpha   90.00
_cell.angle_beta   90.00
_cell.angle_gamma   90.00
#
_symmetry.space_group_name_H-M   'P 1'
#
loop_
_entity.id
_entity.type
_entity.pdbx_description
1 polymer ?
#
loop_
_entity_poly.entity_id
_entity_poly.type
_entity_poly.pdbx_seq_one_letter_code
_entity_poly.pdbx_strand_id
1 'polypeptide(L)'
;MFYRFKKAEWSWGAFYRRVILFLGRRLRWDRSAADNCLILDTTILPKRGRCRENLTWVYDHVRGKSVSGYELLVLAILTPGNLFPLDFGFHFSKHSLARARQTQPRRPRGYLARHLKAAQRTKLGELAPTTDNGVLFLGNICGMVGVSQT
;
A
#
# COMPACT_ATOMS: atom_id res chain seq x y z
N MET A 1 -2.17 -14.59 -24.74
CA MET A 1 -1.42 -13.31 -24.65
C MET A 1 -1.50 -12.65 -23.28
N PHE A 2 -2.68 -12.57 -22.64
CA PHE A 2 -2.93 -11.91 -21.33
C PHE A 2 -2.03 -12.37 -20.15
N TYR A 3 -1.76 -13.68 -20.02
CA TYR A 3 -0.95 -14.20 -18.91
C TYR A 3 0.50 -13.71 -18.91
N ARG A 4 1.09 -13.46 -20.09
CA ARG A 4 2.43 -12.88 -20.22
C ARG A 4 2.44 -11.42 -19.75
N PHE A 5 1.38 -10.68 -20.08
CA PHE A 5 1.18 -9.32 -19.61
C PHE A 5 1.06 -9.26 -18.08
N LYS A 6 0.26 -10.14 -17.46
CA LYS A 6 0.09 -10.18 -16.00
C LYS A 6 1.37 -10.56 -15.23
N LYS A 7 2.20 -11.44 -15.79
CA LYS A 7 3.43 -11.93 -15.14
C LYS A 7 4.65 -11.03 -15.34
N ALA A 8 4.58 -10.04 -16.22
CA ALA A 8 5.67 -9.10 -16.41
C ALA A 8 5.78 -8.11 -15.24
N GLU A 9 7.01 -7.69 -14.93
CA GLU A 9 7.32 -6.75 -13.84
C GLU A 9 6.95 -5.31 -14.26
N TRP A 10 5.66 -4.99 -14.25
CA TRP A 10 5.17 -3.64 -14.52
C TRP A 10 5.22 -2.76 -13.26
N SER A 11 5.50 -1.49 -13.48
CA SER A 11 5.31 -0.46 -12.45
C SER A 11 3.85 -0.02 -12.42
N TRP A 12 2.98 -0.87 -11.88
CA TRP A 12 1.53 -0.62 -11.80
C TRP A 12 1.19 0.74 -11.19
N GLY A 13 1.89 1.16 -10.13
CA GLY A 13 1.69 2.49 -9.54
C GLY A 13 2.03 3.64 -10.49
N ALA A 14 3.07 3.53 -11.33
CA ALA A 14 3.42 4.56 -12.29
C ALA A 14 2.42 4.60 -13.46
N PHE A 15 2.00 3.44 -13.95
CA PHE A 15 0.93 3.33 -14.94
C PHE A 15 -0.36 3.95 -14.43
N TYR A 16 -0.79 3.55 -13.23
CA TYR A 16 -2.01 4.03 -12.58
C TYR A 16 -2.01 5.55 -12.40
N ARG A 17 -0.93 6.12 -11.84
CA ARG A 17 -0.79 7.57 -11.68
C ARG A 17 -0.88 8.32 -13.00
N ARG A 18 -0.31 7.79 -14.08
CA ARG A 18 -0.44 8.40 -15.42
C ARG A 18 -1.88 8.40 -15.93
N VAL A 19 -2.61 7.31 -15.72
CA VAL A 19 -4.04 7.22 -16.06
C VAL A 19 -4.85 8.23 -15.25
N ILE A 20 -4.63 8.33 -13.94
CA ILE A 20 -5.32 9.30 -13.09
C ILE A 20 -5.00 10.74 -13.49
N LEU A 21 -3.74 11.07 -13.76
CA LEU A 21 -3.36 12.41 -14.26
C LEU A 21 -4.00 12.72 -15.61
N PHE A 22 -4.07 11.73 -16.50
CA PHE A 22 -4.76 11.87 -17.78
C PHE A 22 -6.26 12.14 -17.58
N LEU A 23 -6.92 11.38 -16.70
CA LEU A 23 -8.33 11.57 -16.37
C LEU A 23 -8.58 12.94 -15.74
N GLY A 24 -7.79 13.35 -14.75
CA GLY A 24 -7.96 14.65 -14.09
C GLY A 24 -7.85 15.82 -15.06
N ARG A 25 -6.92 15.75 -16.03
CA ARG A 25 -6.80 16.76 -17.11
C ARG A 25 -7.98 16.72 -18.07
N ARG A 26 -8.47 15.53 -18.44
CA ARG A 26 -9.56 15.37 -19.40
C ARG A 26 -10.91 15.79 -18.81
N LEU A 27 -11.14 15.47 -17.54
CA LEU A 27 -12.35 15.77 -16.79
C LEU A 27 -12.33 17.15 -16.13
N ARG A 28 -11.21 17.88 -16.23
CA ARG A 28 -11.05 19.24 -15.71
C ARG A 28 -11.42 19.36 -14.22
N TRP A 29 -10.85 18.47 -13.40
CA TRP A 29 -11.07 18.49 -11.94
C TRP A 29 -10.68 19.82 -11.28
N ASP A 30 -9.84 20.62 -11.95
CA ASP A 30 -9.51 22.00 -11.56
C ASP A 30 -10.73 22.93 -11.53
N ARG A 31 -11.71 22.73 -12.42
CA ARG A 31 -12.90 23.58 -12.50
C ARG A 31 -13.90 23.34 -11.37
N SER A 32 -13.99 22.10 -10.90
CA SER A 32 -14.84 21.70 -9.79
C SER A 32 -14.06 21.61 -8.47
N ALA A 33 -12.88 22.23 -8.38
CA ALA A 33 -12.00 22.08 -7.23
C ALA A 33 -12.65 22.48 -5.90
N ALA A 34 -13.56 23.47 -5.92
CA ALA A 34 -14.30 23.92 -4.75
C ALA A 34 -15.32 22.87 -4.23
N ASP A 35 -15.85 22.04 -5.13
CA ASP A 35 -16.85 21.03 -4.81
C ASP A 35 -16.24 19.62 -4.68
N ASN A 36 -14.94 19.48 -4.89
CA ASN A 36 -14.26 18.20 -4.82
C ASN A 36 -13.93 17.87 -3.36
N CYS A 37 -14.23 16.64 -2.94
CA CYS A 37 -13.85 16.12 -1.63
C CYS A 37 -12.81 15.01 -1.78
N LEU A 38 -11.89 14.90 -0.81
CA LEU A 38 -11.01 13.73 -0.71
C LEU A 38 -11.59 12.76 0.31
N ILE A 39 -11.65 11.49 -0.08
CA ILE A 39 -12.11 10.40 0.76
C ILE A 39 -10.94 9.47 1.04
N LEU A 40 -10.74 9.18 2.32
CA LEU A 40 -9.82 8.15 2.81
C LEU A 40 -10.67 7.08 3.46
N ASP A 41 -10.58 5.86 2.94
CA ASP A 41 -11.31 4.71 3.48
C ASP A 41 -10.40 3.49 3.54
N THR A 42 -10.52 2.70 4.60
CA THR A 42 -9.80 1.43 4.73
C THR A 42 -10.76 0.27 4.52
N THR A 43 -10.33 -0.68 3.69
CA THR A 43 -11.11 -1.89 3.41
C THR A 43 -10.25 -3.12 3.61
N ILE A 44 -10.81 -4.16 4.22
CA ILE A 44 -10.10 -5.40 4.47
C ILE A 44 -10.26 -6.31 3.26
N LEU A 45 -9.15 -6.68 2.62
CA LEU A 45 -9.16 -7.62 1.51
C LEU A 45 -8.72 -9.02 1.96
N PRO A 46 -9.67 -9.94 2.21
CA PRO A 46 -9.33 -11.30 2.60
C PRO A 46 -8.76 -12.06 1.40
N LYS A 47 -7.62 -12.73 1.56
CA LYS A 47 -7.01 -13.55 0.49
C LYS A 47 -7.15 -15.04 0.80
N ARG A 48 -7.85 -15.74 -0.07
CA ARG A 48 -8.04 -17.21 -0.01
C ARG A 48 -7.30 -17.84 -1.19
N GLY A 49 -6.46 -18.85 -0.94
CA GLY A 49 -5.69 -19.53 -2.00
C GLY A 49 -4.41 -20.20 -1.49
N ARG A 50 -3.79 -21.05 -2.34
CA ARG A 50 -2.54 -21.78 -2.01
C ARG A 50 -1.29 -20.90 -2.03
N CYS A 51 -1.21 -19.91 -2.92
CA CYS A 51 -0.09 -18.96 -2.98
C CYS A 51 -0.35 -17.74 -2.06
N ARG A 52 0.25 -17.77 -0.88
CA ARG A 52 0.03 -16.82 0.24
C ARG A 52 1.27 -15.97 0.54
N GLU A 53 1.73 -15.23 -0.45
CA GLU A 53 2.82 -14.27 -0.25
C GLU A 53 2.31 -13.03 0.50
N ASN A 54 3.08 -12.56 1.48
CA ASN A 54 2.84 -11.34 2.26
C ASN A 54 1.45 -11.25 2.93
N LEU A 55 0.92 -12.37 3.47
CA LEU A 55 -0.33 -12.34 4.22
C LEU A 55 -0.12 -12.09 5.72
N THR A 56 -0.95 -11.19 6.24
CA THR A 56 -1.03 -10.87 7.66
C THR A 56 -2.39 -11.22 8.21
N TRP A 57 -2.49 -11.28 9.53
CA TRP A 57 -3.78 -11.31 10.21
C TRP A 57 -4.29 -9.89 10.42
N VAL A 58 -5.43 -9.58 9.83
CA VAL A 58 -6.12 -8.29 10.00
C VAL A 58 -7.41 -8.55 10.75
N TYR A 59 -7.69 -7.74 11.77
CA TYR A 59 -8.93 -7.87 12.53
C TYR A 59 -10.08 -7.21 11.77
N ASP A 60 -11.08 -8.00 11.38
CA ASP A 60 -12.29 -7.51 10.72
C ASP A 60 -13.29 -7.09 11.80
N HIS A 61 -13.33 -5.79 12.08
CA HIS A 61 -14.25 -5.18 13.05
C HIS A 61 -15.72 -5.39 12.68
N VAL A 62 -16.04 -5.46 11.38
CA VAL A 62 -17.42 -5.67 10.90
C VAL A 62 -17.90 -7.09 11.22
N ARG A 63 -17.00 -8.08 11.14
CA ARG A 63 -17.31 -9.50 11.40
C ARG A 63 -16.90 -9.98 12.79
N GLY A 64 -16.28 -9.12 13.60
CA GLY A 64 -15.74 -9.45 14.92
C GLY A 64 -14.67 -10.55 14.92
N LYS A 65 -13.92 -10.73 13.82
CA LYS A 65 -12.94 -11.84 13.69
C LYS A 65 -11.71 -11.49 12.89
N SER A 66 -10.59 -12.12 13.23
CA SER A 66 -9.35 -12.00 12.45
C SER A 66 -9.43 -12.79 11.14
N VAL A 67 -9.10 -12.12 10.03
CA VAL A 67 -9.05 -12.71 8.68
C VAL A 67 -7.63 -12.64 8.10
N SER A 68 -7.26 -13.65 7.32
CA SER A 68 -5.98 -13.67 6.62
C SER A 68 -6.09 -12.83 5.34
N GLY A 69 -5.31 -11.76 5.27
CA GLY A 69 -5.45 -10.74 4.24
C GLY A 69 -4.49 -9.57 4.43
N TYR A 70 -4.87 -8.45 3.85
CA TYR A 70 -4.26 -7.14 4.09
C TYR A 70 -5.37 -6.10 4.19
N GLU A 71 -5.05 -5.00 4.85
CA GLU A 71 -5.90 -3.82 4.88
C GLU A 71 -5.48 -2.89 3.74
N LEU A 72 -6.44 -2.47 2.93
CA LEU A 72 -6.26 -1.61 1.78
C LEU A 72 -6.77 -0.22 2.15
N LEU A 73 -5.87 0.76 2.27
CA LEU A 73 -6.20 2.17 2.35
C LEU A 73 -6.42 2.71 0.94
N VAL A 74 -7.57 3.28 0.69
CA VAL A 74 -7.93 3.92 -0.58
C VAL A 74 -7.97 5.43 -0.36
N LEU A 75 -7.25 6.17 -1.21
CA LEU A 75 -7.45 7.61 -1.37
C LEU A 75 -8.26 7.82 -2.65
N ALA A 76 -9.40 8.49 -2.54
CA ALA A 76 -10.25 8.81 -3.68
C ALA A 76 -10.62 10.30 -3.69
N ILE A 77 -10.89 10.83 -4.89
CA ILE A 77 -11.50 12.15 -5.10
C ILE A 77 -12.95 11.95 -5.47
N LEU A 78 -13.84 12.56 -4.70
CA LEU A 78 -15.25 12.70 -5.00
C LEU A 78 -15.45 14.04 -5.70
N THR A 79 -15.87 13.98 -6.95
CA THR A 79 -16.35 15.11 -7.75
C THR A 79 -17.88 15.09 -7.71
N PRO A 80 -18.60 16.19 -7.95
CA PRO A 80 -20.07 16.24 -7.83
C PRO A 80 -20.87 15.13 -8.52
N GLY A 81 -20.32 14.48 -9.56
CA GLY A 81 -20.98 13.37 -10.25
C GLY A 81 -20.28 12.01 -10.16
N ASN A 82 -19.07 11.91 -9.63
CA ASN A 82 -18.25 10.69 -9.75
C ASN A 82 -17.21 10.56 -8.63
N LEU A 83 -16.88 9.32 -8.28
CA LEU A 83 -15.78 8.98 -7.37
C LEU A 83 -14.62 8.34 -8.15
N PHE A 84 -13.42 8.87 -8.01
CA PHE A 84 -12.21 8.33 -8.64
C PHE A 84 -11.17 7.96 -7.60
N PRO A 85 -10.71 6.71 -7.55
CA PRO A 85 -9.58 6.36 -6.69
C PRO A 85 -8.31 7.04 -7.22
N LEU A 86 -7.61 7.80 -6.39
CA LEU A 86 -6.37 8.48 -6.74
C LEU A 86 -5.14 7.64 -6.44
N ASP A 87 -5.15 6.92 -5.32
CA ASP A 87 -4.05 6.06 -4.92
C ASP A 87 -4.52 4.98 -3.94
N PHE A 88 -3.68 3.97 -3.75
CA PHE A 88 -3.96 2.83 -2.90
C PHE A 88 -2.73 2.46 -2.09
N GLY A 89 -2.96 2.06 -0.84
CA GLY A 89 -1.94 1.50 0.00
C GLY A 89 -2.32 0.25 0.73
N PHE A 90 -1.34 -0.61 0.97
CA PHE A 90 -1.52 -1.84 1.72
C PHE A 90 -0.91 -1.66 3.11
N HIS A 91 -1.72 -1.90 4.12
CA HIS A 91 -1.29 -2.06 5.50
C HIS A 91 -1.18 -3.55 5.83
N PHE A 92 -0.06 -3.90 6.44
CA PHE A 92 0.29 -5.25 6.86
C PHE A 92 0.50 -5.22 8.37
N SER A 93 -0.25 -6.05 9.10
CA SER A 93 -0.10 -6.12 10.55
C SER A 93 1.24 -6.76 10.95
N LYS A 94 1.69 -6.49 12.18
CA LYS A 94 2.90 -7.12 12.75
C LYS A 94 2.76 -8.65 12.86
N HIS A 95 1.53 -9.15 12.93
CA HIS A 95 1.22 -10.57 12.96
C HIS A 95 1.23 -11.15 11.54
N SER A 96 2.44 -11.25 10.98
CA SER A 96 2.72 -12.02 9.77
C SER A 96 2.39 -13.50 10.02
N LEU A 97 1.78 -14.16 9.04
CA LEU A 97 1.76 -15.62 9.04
C LEU A 97 3.19 -16.12 8.98
N ALA A 98 3.60 -17.01 9.89
CA ALA A 98 4.96 -17.60 9.92
C ALA A 98 5.38 -18.26 8.60
N ARG A 99 4.40 -18.63 7.75
CA ARG A 99 4.59 -19.19 6.40
C ARG A 99 4.53 -18.17 5.25
N ALA A 100 4.19 -16.91 5.50
CA ALA A 100 4.18 -15.90 4.46
C ALA A 100 5.63 -15.54 4.12
N ARG A 101 6.13 -16.05 2.99
CA ARG A 101 7.41 -15.59 2.44
C ARG A 101 7.27 -14.11 2.11
N GLN A 102 8.13 -13.28 2.69
CA GLN A 102 8.26 -11.89 2.29
C GLN A 102 8.88 -11.84 0.90
N THR A 103 8.05 -11.74 -0.14
CA THR A 103 8.56 -11.61 -1.50
C THR A 103 8.99 -10.18 -1.72
N GLN A 104 10.30 -9.91 -1.62
CA GLN A 104 10.86 -8.66 -2.11
C GLN A 104 10.94 -8.71 -3.63
N PRO A 105 10.56 -7.63 -4.35
CA PRO A 105 10.74 -7.60 -5.79
C PRO A 105 12.24 -7.74 -6.10
N ARG A 106 12.58 -8.64 -7.02
CA ARG A 106 13.97 -8.93 -7.42
C ARG A 106 14.73 -7.67 -7.83
N ARG A 107 14.03 -6.69 -8.41
CA ARG A 107 14.58 -5.38 -8.79
C ARG A 107 13.56 -4.30 -8.43
N PRO A 108 13.66 -3.65 -7.26
CA PRO A 108 12.80 -2.53 -6.93
C PRO A 108 13.07 -1.40 -7.93
N ARG A 109 12.01 -0.82 -8.50
CA ARG A 109 12.08 0.28 -9.48
C ARG A 109 11.23 1.46 -9.06
N GLY A 110 11.55 2.64 -9.57
CA GLY A 110 10.73 3.85 -9.43
C GLY A 110 10.57 4.30 -7.98
N TYR A 111 9.31 4.48 -7.56
CA TYR A 111 8.97 4.92 -6.22
C TYR A 111 9.46 3.96 -5.14
N LEU A 112 9.32 2.65 -5.36
CA LEU A 112 9.72 1.65 -4.38
C LEU A 112 11.23 1.62 -4.13
N ALA A 113 12.03 1.75 -5.19
CA ALA A 113 13.49 1.86 -5.06
C ALA A 113 13.90 3.11 -4.28
N ARG A 114 13.20 4.24 -4.50
CA ARG A 114 13.44 5.50 -3.78
C ARG A 114 13.08 5.38 -2.31
N HIS A 115 11.94 4.76 -1.99
CA HIS A 115 11.53 4.52 -0.61
C HIS A 115 12.46 3.55 0.13
N LEU A 116 12.87 2.45 -0.51
CA LEU A 116 13.84 1.53 0.10
C LEU A 116 15.18 2.23 0.38
N LYS A 117 15.66 3.07 -0.54
CA LYS A 117 16.85 3.91 -0.32
C LYS A 117 16.65 4.95 0.79
N ALA A 118 15.47 5.57 0.87
CA ALA A 118 15.14 6.54 1.93
C ALA A 118 15.08 5.85 3.30
N ALA A 119 14.39 4.72 3.42
CA ALA A 119 14.32 3.93 4.64
C ALA A 119 15.70 3.43 5.10
N GLN A 120 16.57 3.05 4.16
CA GLN A 120 17.97 2.72 4.45
C GLN A 120 18.76 3.91 5.01
N ARG A 121 18.47 5.14 4.55
CA ARG A 121 19.08 6.37 5.07
C ARG A 121 18.55 6.72 6.47
N THR A 122 17.25 6.60 6.71
CA THR A 122 16.63 6.91 8.02
C THR A 122 17.09 5.95 9.12
N LYS A 123 17.32 4.68 8.78
CA LYS A 123 17.89 3.69 9.72
C LYS A 123 19.32 4.02 10.19
N LEU A 124 20.00 4.96 9.54
CA LEU A 124 21.34 5.39 9.89
C LEU A 124 21.36 6.61 10.85
N GLY A 125 20.20 7.14 11.24
CA GLY A 125 20.13 8.23 12.22
C GLY A 125 18.71 8.54 12.68
N GLU A 126 18.25 7.92 13.77
CA GLU A 126 17.43 8.54 14.83
C GLU A 126 17.04 7.50 15.89
N LEU A 127 17.47 7.75 17.12
CA LEU A 127 16.93 7.21 18.36
C LEU A 127 15.59 7.92 18.68
N ALA A 128 14.71 7.25 19.42
CA ALA A 128 13.26 7.49 19.59
C ALA A 128 12.83 8.89 20.12
N PRO A 129 11.51 9.21 20.09
CA PRO A 129 10.67 8.79 21.22
C PRO A 129 9.23 8.28 20.89
N THR A 130 8.78 7.37 21.78
CA THR A 130 7.43 7.15 22.37
C THR A 130 6.20 6.75 21.53
N THR A 131 5.63 5.60 21.96
CA THR A 131 4.21 5.19 22.03
C THR A 131 3.15 6.15 21.47
N ASP A 132 2.53 5.79 20.34
CA ASP A 132 1.11 5.36 20.27
C ASP A 132 0.70 5.10 18.81
N ASN A 133 -0.09 4.03 18.61
CA ASN A 133 -0.89 3.74 17.40
C ASN A 133 -0.23 4.02 16.04
N GLY A 134 0.56 3.05 15.57
CA GLY A 134 1.31 3.13 14.31
C GLY A 134 0.42 3.11 13.05
N VAL A 135 -0.03 4.29 12.63
CA VAL A 135 -0.49 4.55 11.26
C VAL A 135 0.73 4.61 10.35
N LEU A 136 0.97 3.55 9.58
CA LEU A 136 1.98 3.55 8.53
C LEU A 136 1.36 4.06 7.24
N PHE A 137 1.51 5.36 6.96
CA PHE A 137 1.37 5.87 5.60
C PHE A 137 2.32 5.09 4.69
N LEU A 138 1.86 4.76 3.49
CA LEU A 138 2.53 3.86 2.56
C LEU A 138 3.93 4.38 2.20
N GLY A 139 4.89 3.99 3.04
CA GLY A 139 6.30 4.27 2.98
C GLY A 139 7.11 3.19 3.71
N ASN A 140 6.49 2.05 4.05
CA ASN A 140 7.13 0.97 4.79
C ASN A 140 6.96 -0.39 4.10
N ILE A 141 8.01 -0.80 3.38
CA ILE A 141 8.42 -2.20 3.41
C ILE A 141 9.33 -2.32 4.64
N CYS A 142 8.88 -3.18 5.55
CA CYS A 142 9.53 -3.62 6.77
C CYS A 142 11.05 -3.74 6.60
N GLY A 143 11.78 -2.95 7.37
CA GLY A 143 13.13 -3.28 7.76
C GLY A 143 13.15 -3.44 9.27
N MET A 144 13.38 -4.66 9.74
CA MET A 144 14.12 -4.91 10.97
C MET A 144 15.01 -6.14 10.70
N VAL A 145 16.30 -5.86 10.51
CA VAL A 145 17.39 -6.81 10.64
C VAL A 145 18.11 -6.43 11.92
N GLY A 146 18.34 -7.44 12.76
CA GLY A 146 19.32 -7.44 13.83
C GLY A 146 18.78 -7.11 15.22
N VAL A 147 18.64 -8.14 16.06
CA VAL A 147 19.63 -8.38 17.12
C VAL A 147 19.80 -9.90 17.25
N SER A 148 20.99 -10.36 16.87
CA SER A 148 21.59 -11.58 17.43
C SER A 148 22.09 -11.21 18.81
N GLN A 149 21.66 -11.90 19.85
CA GLN A 149 22.49 -12.14 21.03
C GLN A 149 22.17 -13.53 21.60
N THR A 150 23.22 -14.36 21.57
CA THR A 150 23.56 -15.53 22.41
C THR A 150 22.53 -16.63 22.59
#